data_AF-A0A6V7W993-F1
#
_entry.id   AF-A0A6V7W993-F1
#
_cell.length_a   1.000
_cell.length_b   1.000
_cell.length_c   1.000
_cell.angle_alpha   90.00
_cell.angle_beta   90.00
_cell.angle_gamma   90.00
#
_symmetry.space_group_name_H-M   'P 1'
#
loop_
_entity.id
_entity.type
_entity.pdbx_description
1 polymer ?
#
loop_
_entity_poly.entity_id
_entity_poly.type
_entity_poly.pdbx_seq_one_letter_code
_entity_poly.pdbx_strand_id
1 'polypeptide(L)'
;PLSRQELNFLLSDIDLLRLSHYSRNMTDFNLISDLLPIIANIYFNGRLNGQQQQTTSFSLDLGQAAILLGVGLQRKSVDFVAKELELPIEQGYALLNKSIRRLSNHFDTICRDSIELDSIMEEKSETKNNSKRIKVSHFDVEE
;
A
#
# COMPACT_ATOMS: atom_id res chain seq x y z
N PRO A 1 3.98 -11.11 -2.19
CA PRO A 1 4.28 -9.66 -2.36
C PRO A 1 3.18 -9.00 -3.18
N LEU A 2 2.52 -7.97 -2.65
CA LEU A 2 1.53 -7.18 -3.37
C LEU A 2 2.22 -6.30 -4.43
N SER A 3 1.85 -6.42 -5.70
CA SER A 3 2.35 -5.54 -6.77
C SER A 3 1.47 -4.29 -6.95
N ARG A 4 1.99 -3.24 -7.61
CA ARG A 4 1.19 -2.06 -7.98
C ARG A 4 -0.03 -2.40 -8.82
N GLN A 5 0.12 -3.32 -9.79
CA GLN A 5 -0.99 -3.74 -10.65
C GLN A 5 -2.10 -4.43 -9.84
N GLU A 6 -1.72 -5.31 -8.91
CA GLU A 6 -2.67 -5.97 -8.02
C GLU A 6 -3.34 -4.98 -7.05
N LEU A 7 -2.57 -4.01 -6.55
CA LEU A 7 -3.12 -2.95 -5.69
C LEU A 7 -4.17 -2.14 -6.44
N ASN A 8 -3.91 -1.71 -7.68
CA ASN A 8 -4.86 -0.99 -8.51
C ASN A 8 -6.13 -1.78 -8.86
N PHE A 9 -6.03 -3.10 -8.91
CA PHE A 9 -7.20 -3.96 -9.11
C PHE A 9 -8.09 -4.04 -7.86
N LEU A 10 -7.49 -3.95 -6.67
CA LEU A 10 -8.20 -4.06 -5.39
C LEU A 10 -8.70 -2.73 -4.84
N LEU A 11 -7.94 -1.66 -5.06
CA LEU A 11 -8.21 -0.31 -4.57
C LEU A 11 -7.91 0.69 -5.70
N SER A 12 -8.89 1.51 -6.05
CA SER A 12 -8.67 2.58 -7.03
C SER A 12 -7.81 3.69 -6.43
N ASP A 13 -7.24 4.56 -7.26
CA ASP A 13 -6.49 5.74 -6.77
C ASP A 13 -7.38 6.66 -5.91
N ILE A 14 -8.69 6.70 -6.18
CA ILE A 14 -9.67 7.43 -5.36
C ILE A 14 -9.81 6.79 -3.98
N ASP A 15 -9.78 5.46 -3.89
CA ASP A 15 -9.83 4.75 -2.61
C ASP A 15 -8.56 4.99 -1.79
N LEU A 16 -7.39 4.99 -2.44
CA LEU A 16 -6.12 5.36 -1.78
C LEU A 16 -6.18 6.80 -1.25
N LEU A 17 -6.76 7.72 -2.01
CA LEU A 17 -6.96 9.10 -1.58
C LEU A 17 -7.91 9.19 -0.37
N ARG A 18 -9.02 8.44 -0.36
CA ARG A 18 -9.95 8.36 0.78
C ARG A 18 -9.24 7.88 2.05
N LEU A 19 -8.39 6.85 1.95
CA LEU A 19 -7.59 6.36 3.08
C LEU A 19 -6.60 7.41 3.59
N SER A 20 -5.94 8.13 2.68
CA SER A 20 -5.02 9.20 3.02
C SER A 20 -5.73 10.33 3.79
N HIS A 21 -6.91 10.76 3.33
CA HIS A 21 -7.70 11.79 4.01
C HIS A 21 -8.21 11.35 5.38
N TYR A 22 -8.70 10.11 5.50
CA TYR A 22 -9.09 9.56 6.80
C TYR A 22 -7.91 9.53 7.78
N SER A 23 -6.72 9.09 7.32
CA SER A 23 -5.51 9.04 8.15
C SER A 23 -5.04 10.41 8.66
N ARG A 24 -5.48 11.49 8.01
CA ARG A 24 -5.20 12.89 8.37
C ARG A 24 -6.37 13.55 9.12
N ASN A 25 -7.38 12.78 9.51
CA ASN A 25 -8.61 13.25 10.16
C ASN A 25 -9.37 14.30 9.32
N MET A 26 -9.26 14.24 8.00
CA MET A 26 -9.97 15.14 7.06
C MET A 26 -11.31 14.55 6.59
N THR A 27 -11.64 13.34 7.03
CA THR A 27 -12.76 12.55 6.50
C THR A 27 -13.25 11.58 7.57
N ASP A 28 -14.56 11.33 7.58
CA ASP A 28 -15.22 10.46 8.55
C ASP A 28 -15.00 8.97 8.28
N PHE A 29 -15.13 8.15 9.34
CA PHE A 29 -15.00 6.69 9.28
C PHE A 29 -15.92 6.03 8.24
N ASN A 30 -17.16 6.52 8.10
CA ASN A 30 -18.13 5.94 7.16
C ASN A 30 -17.62 5.98 5.72
N LEU A 31 -16.82 6.99 5.37
CA LEU A 31 -16.23 7.18 4.04
C LEU A 31 -15.03 6.28 3.75
N ILE A 32 -14.63 5.39 4.65
CA ILE A 32 -13.63 4.33 4.35
C ILE A 32 -14.11 2.92 4.76
N SER A 33 -15.29 2.82 5.37
CA SER A 33 -15.78 1.59 6.00
C SER A 33 -15.95 0.41 5.03
N ASP A 34 -16.26 0.71 3.77
CA ASP A 34 -16.32 -0.21 2.63
C ASP A 34 -14.95 -0.78 2.24
N LEU A 35 -13.88 -0.03 2.46
CA LEU A 35 -12.50 -0.40 2.10
C LEU A 35 -11.81 -1.27 3.15
N LEU A 36 -12.19 -1.13 4.42
CA LEU A 36 -11.64 -1.89 5.56
C LEU A 36 -11.51 -3.41 5.35
N PRO A 37 -12.52 -4.14 4.85
CA PRO A 37 -12.38 -5.58 4.59
C PRO A 37 -11.31 -5.93 3.56
N ILE A 38 -11.16 -5.13 2.50
CA ILE A 38 -10.16 -5.37 1.46
C ILE A 38 -8.77 -5.17 2.07
N ILE A 39 -8.60 -4.06 2.78
CA ILE A 39 -7.34 -3.70 3.44
C ILE A 39 -6.95 -4.73 4.50
N ALA A 40 -7.91 -5.16 5.33
CA ALA A 40 -7.68 -6.18 6.33
C ALA A 40 -7.29 -7.53 5.69
N ASN A 41 -7.95 -7.93 4.60
CA ASN A 41 -7.56 -9.13 3.85
C ASN A 41 -6.13 -9.02 3.30
N ILE A 42 -5.73 -7.88 2.74
CA ILE A 42 -4.38 -7.68 2.23
C ILE A 42 -3.35 -7.83 3.37
N TYR A 43 -3.63 -7.23 4.54
CA TYR A 43 -2.75 -7.28 5.71
C TYR A 43 -2.62 -8.71 6.28
N PHE A 44 -3.75 -9.36 6.62
CA PHE A 44 -3.73 -10.66 7.29
C PHE A 44 -3.28 -11.83 6.40
N ASN A 45 -3.41 -11.69 5.07
CA ASN A 45 -2.81 -12.66 4.14
C ASN A 45 -1.31 -12.46 3.95
N GLY A 46 -0.67 -11.55 4.70
CA GLY A 46 0.78 -11.32 4.65
C GLY A 46 1.28 -10.76 3.32
N ARG A 47 0.39 -10.21 2.48
CA ARG A 47 0.75 -9.74 1.13
C ARG A 47 1.63 -8.50 1.14
N LEU A 48 1.64 -7.76 2.25
CA LEU A 48 2.48 -6.57 2.46
C LEU A 48 3.95 -6.89 2.74
N ASN A 49 4.27 -8.16 3.01
CA ASN A 49 5.65 -8.60 3.18
C ASN A 49 6.22 -8.96 1.79
N GLY A 50 6.90 -8.01 1.16
CA GLY A 50 7.31 -8.11 -0.25
C GLY A 50 8.74 -7.64 -0.59
N GLN A 51 9.64 -8.61 -0.70
CA GLN A 51 10.83 -8.74 -1.59
C GLN A 51 11.92 -7.65 -1.71
N GLN A 52 11.77 -6.40 -1.25
CA GLN A 52 12.86 -5.41 -1.38
C GLN A 52 13.64 -5.17 -0.07
N GLN A 53 14.94 -4.94 -0.27
CA GLN A 53 16.11 -5.13 0.60
C GLN A 53 16.20 -4.25 1.86
N GLN A 54 15.10 -3.67 2.34
CA GLN A 54 15.09 -2.87 3.56
C GLN A 54 14.39 -3.63 4.69
N THR A 55 15.12 -4.61 5.23
CA THR A 55 15.28 -5.05 6.64
C THR A 55 14.16 -4.93 7.68
N THR A 56 12.91 -4.60 7.34
CA THR A 56 11.80 -4.47 8.29
C THR A 56 10.51 -5.05 7.69
N SER A 57 10.07 -6.18 8.26
CA SER A 57 8.74 -6.73 7.99
C SER A 57 7.68 -5.71 8.39
N PHE A 58 6.79 -5.33 7.46
CA PHE A 58 5.66 -4.46 7.79
C PHE A 58 4.71 -5.20 8.72
N SER A 59 4.58 -4.73 9.94
CA SER A 59 3.68 -5.29 10.95
C SER A 59 2.99 -4.19 11.73
N LEU A 60 1.67 -4.33 11.88
CA LEU A 60 0.89 -3.51 12.79
C LEU A 60 1.16 -3.94 14.23
N ASP A 61 1.06 -2.99 15.14
CA ASP A 61 1.11 -3.30 16.58
C ASP A 61 -0.11 -4.15 16.98
N LEU A 62 -0.02 -4.92 18.08
CA LEU A 62 -1.04 -5.92 18.43
C LEU A 62 -2.44 -5.29 18.55
N GLY A 63 -2.56 -4.14 19.21
CA GLY A 63 -3.83 -3.41 19.33
C GLY A 63 -4.34 -2.89 17.98
N GLN A 64 -3.44 -2.43 17.11
CA GLN A 64 -3.79 -1.98 15.75
C GLN A 64 -4.31 -3.14 14.90
N ALA A 65 -3.64 -4.29 14.95
CA ALA A 65 -4.05 -5.50 14.25
C ALA A 65 -5.38 -6.03 14.81
N ALA A 66 -5.56 -6.09 16.13
CA ALA A 66 -6.80 -6.55 16.76
C ALA A 66 -8.01 -5.69 16.35
N ILE A 67 -7.86 -4.36 16.36
CA ILE A 67 -8.90 -3.43 15.90
C ILE A 67 -9.20 -3.63 14.41
N LEU A 68 -8.17 -3.72 13.56
CA LEU A 68 -8.36 -3.97 12.13
C LEU A 68 -9.04 -5.33 11.85
N LEU A 69 -8.74 -6.37 12.64
CA LEU A 69 -9.37 -7.67 12.54
C LEU A 69 -10.87 -7.60 12.87
N GLY A 70 -11.19 -6.99 14.02
CA GLY A 70 -12.57 -6.89 14.49
C GLY A 70 -13.44 -6.05 13.56
N VAL A 71 -12.93 -4.90 13.10
CA VAL A 71 -13.71 -3.99 12.25
C VAL A 71 -13.70 -4.45 10.79
N GLY A 72 -12.53 -4.85 10.28
CA GLY A 72 -12.36 -5.20 8.87
C GLY A 72 -12.88 -6.59 8.50
N LEU A 73 -12.46 -7.64 9.21
CA LEU A 73 -12.81 -9.03 8.88
C LEU A 73 -14.06 -9.52 9.64
N GLN A 74 -14.18 -9.21 10.94
CA GLN A 74 -15.35 -9.63 11.73
C GLN A 74 -16.56 -8.70 11.56
N ARG A 75 -16.40 -7.57 10.87
CA ARG A 75 -17.48 -6.59 10.57
C ARG A 75 -18.20 -6.05 11.81
N LYS A 76 -17.49 -5.96 12.94
CA LYS A 76 -18.00 -5.37 14.18
C LYS A 76 -17.82 -3.84 14.15
N SER A 77 -18.63 -3.12 14.93
CA SER A 77 -18.40 -1.69 15.13
C SER A 77 -17.12 -1.45 15.95
N VAL A 78 -16.49 -0.30 15.74
CA VAL A 78 -15.27 0.08 16.49
C VAL A 78 -15.56 0.10 18.00
N ASP A 79 -16.73 0.61 18.40
CA ASP A 79 -17.17 0.66 19.79
C ASP A 79 -17.27 -0.72 20.43
N PHE A 80 -17.76 -1.71 19.68
CA PHE A 80 -17.90 -3.08 20.19
C PHE A 80 -16.54 -3.74 20.35
N VAL A 81 -15.64 -3.60 19.36
CA VAL A 81 -14.28 -4.16 19.44
C VAL A 81 -13.48 -3.47 20.54
N ALA A 82 -13.62 -2.15 20.73
CA ALA A 82 -12.96 -1.43 21.82
C ALA A 82 -13.40 -1.98 23.19
N LYS A 83 -14.69 -2.24 23.37
CA LYS A 83 -15.22 -2.87 24.59
C LYS A 83 -14.70 -4.29 24.80
N GLU A 84 -14.65 -5.12 23.76
CA GLU A 84 -14.09 -6.48 23.83
C GLU A 84 -12.61 -6.49 24.23
N LEU A 85 -11.87 -5.47 23.81
CA LEU A 85 -10.46 -5.28 24.15
C LEU A 85 -10.25 -4.52 25.49
N GLU A 86 -11.33 -4.21 26.21
CA GLU A 86 -11.32 -3.44 27.46
C GLU A 86 -10.64 -2.06 27.33
N LEU A 87 -10.80 -1.43 26.16
CA LEU A 87 -10.26 -0.11 25.83
C LEU A 87 -11.33 0.98 25.89
N PRO A 88 -10.97 2.22 26.27
CA PRO A 88 -11.81 3.39 25.99
C PRO A 88 -12.11 3.50 24.50
N ILE A 89 -13.34 3.87 24.16
CA ILE A 89 -13.83 3.91 22.77
C ILE A 89 -12.95 4.82 21.90
N GLU A 90 -12.56 5.97 22.43
CA GLU A 90 -11.70 6.94 21.76
C GLU A 90 -10.33 6.34 21.39
N GLN A 91 -9.80 5.44 22.23
CA GLN A 91 -8.57 4.72 21.95
C GLN A 91 -8.75 3.70 20.82
N GLY A 92 -9.91 3.03 20.74
CA GLY A 92 -10.25 2.15 19.63
C GLY A 92 -10.23 2.86 18.27
N TYR A 93 -10.88 4.03 18.17
CA TYR A 93 -10.84 4.88 16.98
C TYR A 93 -9.42 5.38 16.68
N ALA A 94 -8.66 5.78 17.70
CA ALA A 94 -7.27 6.21 17.53
C ALA A 94 -6.37 5.08 17.00
N LEU A 95 -6.54 3.85 17.49
CA LEU A 95 -5.81 2.67 17.01
C LEU A 95 -6.20 2.32 15.56
N LEU A 96 -7.48 2.40 15.22
CA LEU A 96 -7.94 2.23 13.83
C LEU A 96 -7.29 3.27 12.92
N ASN A 97 -7.36 4.56 13.27
CA ASN A 97 -6.74 5.62 12.48
C ASN A 97 -5.23 5.41 12.30
N LYS A 98 -4.52 5.05 13.37
CA LYS A 98 -3.09 4.68 13.31
C LYS A 98 -2.83 3.51 12.37
N SER A 99 -3.66 2.45 12.41
CA SER A 99 -3.51 1.32 11.49
C SER A 99 -3.69 1.74 10.03
N ILE A 100 -4.74 2.52 9.73
CA ILE A 100 -5.03 2.98 8.36
C ILE A 100 -3.94 3.91 7.86
N ARG A 101 -3.39 4.78 8.73
CA ARG A 101 -2.24 5.63 8.38
C ARG A 101 -1.01 4.81 7.98
N ARG A 102 -0.67 3.77 8.75
CA ARG A 102 0.48 2.91 8.43
C ARG A 102 0.28 2.15 7.12
N LEU A 103 -0.94 1.65 6.89
CA LEU A 103 -1.31 0.94 5.67
C LEU A 103 -1.29 1.87 4.45
N SER A 104 -1.89 3.06 4.55
CA SER A 104 -1.87 4.08 3.49
C SER A 104 -0.45 4.47 3.11
N ASN A 105 0.43 4.73 4.10
CA ASN A 105 1.83 5.06 3.82
C ASN A 105 2.55 3.93 3.09
N HIS A 106 2.25 2.68 3.44
CA HIS A 106 2.85 1.52 2.78
C HIS A 106 2.34 1.34 1.35
N PHE A 107 1.04 1.56 1.10
CA PHE A 107 0.50 1.61 -0.25
C PHE A 107 1.16 2.71 -1.08
N ASP A 108 1.34 3.91 -0.52
CA ASP A 108 2.04 5.01 -1.20
C ASP A 108 3.49 4.63 -1.58
N THR A 109 4.20 3.91 -0.72
CA THR A 109 5.53 3.36 -1.05
C THR A 109 5.47 2.42 -2.25
N ILE A 110 4.53 1.45 -2.27
CA ILE A 110 4.37 0.54 -3.42
C ILE A 110 4.11 1.33 -4.72
N CYS A 111 3.33 2.40 -4.65
CA CYS A 111 3.05 3.25 -5.80
C CYS A 111 4.30 4.00 -6.28
N ARG A 112 5.05 4.59 -5.36
CA ARG A 112 6.29 5.32 -5.67
C ARG A 112 7.35 4.40 -6.25
N ASP A 113 7.58 3.24 -5.63
CA ASP A 113 8.57 2.27 -6.09
C ASP A 113 8.26 1.78 -7.50
N SER A 114 6.98 1.62 -7.85
CA SER A 114 6.59 1.25 -9.21
C SER A 114 6.92 2.33 -10.26
N ILE A 115 6.71 3.60 -9.93
CA ILE A 115 7.01 4.73 -10.83
C ILE A 115 8.52 4.87 -11.02
N GLU A 116 9.30 4.72 -9.94
CA GLU A 116 10.77 4.76 -10.01
C GLU A 116 11.32 3.61 -10.87
N LEU A 117 10.80 2.40 -10.70
CA LEU A 117 11.18 1.25 -11.53
C LEU A 117 10.85 1.46 -13.00
N ASP A 118 9.65 1.96 -13.32
CA ASP A 118 9.24 2.25 -14.70
C ASP A 118 10.18 3.31 -15.34
N SER A 119 10.49 4.37 -14.61
CA SER A 119 11.42 5.44 -15.05
C SER A 119 12.82 4.88 -15.36
N ILE A 120 13.36 4.02 -14.48
CA ILE A 120 14.67 3.37 -14.67
C ILE A 120 14.66 2.41 -15.87
N MET A 121 13.54 1.73 -16.12
CA MET A 121 13.39 0.81 -17.25
C MET A 121 13.34 1.56 -18.58
N GLU A 122 12.70 2.74 -18.63
CA GLU A 122 12.70 3.63 -19.78
C GLU A 122 14.13 4.09 -20.14
N GLU A 123 14.90 4.61 -19.18
CA GLU A 123 16.29 5.06 -19.41
C GLU A 123 17.21 3.93 -19.92
N LYS A 124 17.07 2.71 -19.38
CA LYS A 124 17.85 1.55 -19.82
C LYS A 124 17.47 1.09 -21.23
N SER A 125 16.23 1.28 -21.65
CA SER A 125 15.76 0.95 -22.99
C SER A 125 16.31 1.92 -24.05
N GLU A 126 16.37 3.22 -23.71
CA GLU A 126 16.96 4.26 -24.57
C GLU A 126 18.47 4.07 -24.75
N THR A 127 19.18 3.74 -23.67
CA THR A 127 20.63 3.52 -23.69
C THR A 127 21.02 2.30 -24.55
N LYS A 128 20.20 1.22 -24.49
CA LYS A 128 20.39 0.02 -25.34
C LYS A 128 20.10 0.31 -26.81
N ASN A 129 19.05 1.08 -27.10
CA ASN A 129 18.69 1.45 -28.47
C ASN A 129 19.75 2.37 -29.09
N ASN A 130 20.30 3.32 -28.33
CA ASN A 130 21.37 4.19 -28.81
C ASN A 130 22.68 3.41 -29.04
N SER A 131 23.02 2.47 -28.15
CA SER A 131 24.18 1.58 -28.33
C SER A 131 24.07 0.65 -29.55
N LYS A 132 22.86 0.18 -29.89
CA LYS A 132 22.63 -0.57 -31.14
C LYS A 132 22.79 0.31 -32.37
N ARG A 133 22.31 1.56 -32.33
CA ARG A 133 22.39 2.50 -33.45
C ARG A 133 23.84 2.88 -33.79
N ILE A 134 24.68 3.11 -32.78
CA ILE A 134 26.11 3.44 -32.95
C ILE A 134 26.91 2.25 -33.54
N LYS A 135 26.56 1.01 -33.18
CA LYS A 135 27.22 -0.19 -33.73
C LYS A 135 26.88 -0.47 -35.19
N VAL A 136 25.67 -0.13 -35.64
CA VAL A 136 25.27 -0.26 -37.06
C VAL A 136 26.03 0.74 -37.93
N SER A 137 26.16 2.00 -37.48
CA SER A 137 26.90 3.04 -38.24
C SER A 137 28.41 2.80 -38.36
N HIS A 138 28.99 1.93 -37.54
CA HIS A 138 30.43 1.61 -37.59
C HIS A 138 30.75 0.37 -38.43
N PHE A 139 29.74 -0.37 -38.91
CA PHE A 139 29.94 -1.57 -39.73
C PHE A 139 29.76 -1.33 -41.24
N ASP A 140 29.37 -0.12 -41.67
CA ASP A 140 29.09 0.22 -43.07
C ASP A 140 30.25 0.97 -43.78
N VAL A 141 31.48 0.90 -43.26
CA VAL A 141 32.66 1.58 -43.85
C VAL A 141 33.87 0.64 -43.93
N GLU A 142 33.74 -0.51 -44.59
CA GLU A 142 34.87 -1.24 -45.16
C GLU A 142 34.43 -1.89 -46.49
N GLU A 143 34.63 -1.16 -47.60
CA GLU A 143 34.76 -1.72 -48.95
C GLU A 143 35.93 -1.00 -49.65
#